data_AF-A0A8J5W7H7-F1
#
_entry.id   AF-A0A8J5W7H7-F1
#
_cell.length_a   1.000
_cell.length_b   1.000
_cell.length_c   1.000
_cell.angle_alpha   90.00
_cell.angle_beta   90.00
_cell.angle_gamma   90.00
#
_symmetry.space_group_name_H-M   'P 1'
#
loop_
_entity.id
_entity.type
_entity.pdbx_description
1 polymer ?
#
loop_
_entity_poly.entity_id
_entity_poly.type
_entity_poly.pdbx_seq_one_letter_code
_entity_poly.pdbx_strand_id
1 'polypeptide(L)'
;MLAFWPTSQQHLPPLHPPHAPLHLAMSPSLEAHRRLQSANEDTKAVHDAHAVKALCSRMDAYVEQVLHRAKAMKGKLEGLDRDNATSRKIPDCGPGSSTDRTRTFVIAGLGKKLKDVMYDFQGLRMRMAAEYKQTVAQRYYTVTGEKPKDEMIESFISSWESESFL
;
A
#
# COMPACT_ATOMS: atom_id res chain seq x y z
N MET A 1 24.60 9.57 67.04
CA MET A 1 23.66 8.47 67.29
C MET A 1 22.40 8.80 66.52
N LEU A 2 22.20 8.23 65.33
CA LEU A 2 21.53 6.96 64.98
C LEU A 2 20.08 7.20 64.51
N ALA A 3 19.78 6.56 63.38
CA ALA A 3 18.72 6.82 62.41
C ALA A 3 17.30 6.37 62.80
N PHE A 4 16.30 6.87 62.06
CA PHE A 4 15.11 6.08 61.67
C PHE A 4 14.52 6.56 60.32
N TRP A 5 14.75 5.73 59.27
CA TRP A 5 14.12 5.50 57.92
C TRP A 5 12.98 6.45 57.40
N PRO A 6 12.79 6.72 56.07
CA PRO A 6 12.72 5.68 55.04
C PRO A 6 13.29 5.86 53.63
N THR A 7 13.79 4.73 53.11
CA THR A 7 14.05 4.44 51.69
C THR A 7 12.81 3.78 51.08
N SER A 8 12.31 4.37 49.99
CA SER A 8 11.92 3.65 48.76
C SER A 8 11.56 4.68 47.71
N GLN A 9 12.56 5.02 46.88
CA GLN A 9 12.30 5.54 45.54
C GLN A 9 11.57 4.44 44.74
N GLN A 10 10.37 4.74 44.27
CA GLN A 10 9.82 4.11 43.08
C GLN A 10 9.54 5.21 42.05
N HIS A 11 10.27 5.06 40.96
CA HIS A 11 10.32 5.83 39.73
C HIS A 11 8.93 6.07 39.11
N LEU A 12 8.45 7.32 39.09
CA LEU A 12 7.40 7.72 38.15
C LEU A 12 8.00 7.78 36.73
N PRO A 13 7.41 7.12 35.72
CA PRO A 13 7.84 7.31 34.34
C PRO A 13 7.50 8.73 33.88
N PRO A 14 8.35 9.36 33.06
CA PRO A 14 8.10 10.72 32.57
C PRO A 14 6.88 10.77 31.65
N LEU A 15 6.18 11.92 31.70
CA LEU A 15 5.16 12.32 30.72
C LEU A 15 5.69 12.14 29.29
N HIS A 16 4.91 11.50 28.42
CA HIS A 16 5.21 11.38 27.00
C HIS A 16 5.50 12.76 26.36
N PRO A 17 6.40 12.84 25.37
CA PRO A 17 6.77 14.10 24.73
C PRO A 17 5.58 14.70 23.95
N PRO A 18 5.59 16.02 23.67
CA PRO A 18 4.51 16.69 22.94
C PRO A 18 4.37 16.05 21.56
N HIS A 19 3.15 15.57 21.25
CA HIS A 19 2.79 15.18 19.89
C HIS A 19 3.15 16.33 18.95
N ALA A 20 4.06 16.08 18.00
CA ALA A 20 4.42 17.08 17.00
C ALA A 20 3.14 17.60 16.32
N PRO A 21 2.99 18.92 16.11
CA PRO A 21 1.81 19.48 15.46
C PRO A 21 1.53 18.74 14.14
N LEU A 22 0.27 18.36 13.88
CA LEU A 22 -0.11 17.56 12.70
C LEU A 22 0.44 18.14 11.39
N HIS A 23 0.57 19.47 11.29
CA HIS A 23 1.20 20.15 10.14
C HIS A 23 2.68 19.75 9.91
N LEU A 24 3.45 19.54 10.98
CA LEU A 24 4.84 19.06 10.91
C LEU A 24 4.91 17.58 10.46
N ALA A 25 3.97 16.75 10.91
CA ALA A 25 3.88 15.33 10.51
C ALA A 25 3.34 15.15 9.08
N MET A 26 2.54 16.09 8.59
CA MET A 26 2.00 16.11 7.22
C MET A 26 2.98 16.67 6.19
N SER A 27 3.97 17.47 6.61
CA SER A 27 4.94 18.09 5.70
C SER A 27 5.69 17.08 4.81
N PRO A 28 6.23 15.95 5.33
CA PRO A 28 6.87 14.92 4.49
C PRO A 28 5.90 14.27 3.49
N SER A 29 4.64 14.07 3.88
CA SER A 29 3.60 13.48 3.02
C SER A 29 3.18 14.43 1.90
N LEU A 30 3.07 15.72 2.18
CA LEU A 30 2.77 16.76 1.19
C LEU A 30 3.94 16.95 0.22
N GLU A 31 5.17 16.90 0.72
CA GLU A 31 6.37 16.96 -0.11
C GLU A 31 6.49 15.72 -1.02
N ALA A 32 6.23 14.52 -0.48
CA ALA A 32 6.18 13.29 -1.27
C ALA A 32 5.09 13.35 -2.35
N HIS A 33 3.90 13.90 -2.04
CA HIS A 33 2.83 14.09 -3.01
C HIS A 33 3.24 15.08 -4.12
N ARG A 34 3.85 16.22 -3.77
CA ARG A 34 4.36 17.20 -4.74
C ARG A 34 5.46 16.63 -5.62
N ARG A 35 6.39 15.87 -5.05
CA ARG A 35 7.45 15.17 -5.80
C ARG A 35 6.87 14.09 -6.72
N LEU A 36 5.85 13.37 -6.28
CA LEU A 36 5.13 12.40 -7.12
C LEU A 36 4.43 13.10 -8.29
N GLN A 37 3.79 14.24 -8.04
CA GLN A 37 3.11 15.02 -9.06
C GLN A 37 4.12 15.61 -10.08
N SER A 38 5.23 16.18 -9.61
CA SER A 38 6.31 16.67 -10.47
C SER A 38 6.93 15.54 -11.29
N ALA A 39 7.26 14.41 -10.67
CA ALA A 39 7.81 13.25 -11.37
C ALA A 39 6.83 12.68 -12.40
N ASN A 40 5.52 12.78 -12.14
CA ASN A 40 4.48 12.39 -13.09
C ASN A 40 4.38 13.36 -14.28
N GLU A 41 4.58 14.66 -14.07
CA GLU A 41 4.69 15.63 -15.18
C GLU A 41 6.01 15.45 -15.97
N ASP A 42 7.14 15.20 -15.29
CA ASP A 42 8.43 14.93 -15.94
C ASP A 42 8.40 13.63 -16.78
N THR A 43 7.64 12.64 -16.32
CA THR A 43 7.40 11.38 -17.07
C THR A 43 6.68 11.64 -18.40
N LYS A 44 5.87 12.71 -18.51
CA LYS A 44 5.21 13.09 -19.77
C LYS A 44 6.17 13.76 -20.76
N ALA A 45 7.37 14.17 -20.33
CA ALA A 45 8.30 14.98 -21.12
C ALA A 45 9.56 14.23 -21.60
N VAL A 46 9.86 13.04 -21.07
CA VAL A 46 11.13 12.34 -21.36
C VAL A 46 10.91 11.13 -22.28
N HIS A 47 11.44 11.22 -23.49
CA HIS A 47 11.58 10.13 -24.47
C HIS A 47 12.92 9.39 -24.25
N ASP A 48 13.07 8.71 -23.10
CA ASP A 48 14.23 7.87 -22.78
C ASP A 48 13.76 6.49 -22.30
N ALA A 49 14.05 5.46 -23.10
CA ALA A 49 13.65 4.08 -22.84
C ALA A 49 14.14 3.59 -21.48
N HIS A 50 15.30 4.09 -21.04
CA HIS A 50 15.87 3.78 -19.74
C HIS A 50 15.05 4.38 -18.60
N ALA A 51 14.54 5.60 -18.76
CA ALA A 51 13.67 6.25 -17.78
C ALA A 51 12.31 5.54 -17.65
N VAL A 52 11.71 5.11 -18.77
CA VAL A 52 10.46 4.32 -18.77
C VAL A 52 10.67 2.98 -18.07
N LYS A 53 11.76 2.26 -18.41
CA LYS A 53 12.10 0.99 -17.78
C LYS A 53 12.32 1.13 -16.26
N ALA A 54 13.00 2.20 -15.83
CA ALA A 54 13.20 2.49 -14.41
C ALA A 54 11.88 2.79 -13.68
N LEU A 55 10.97 3.54 -14.33
CA LEU A 55 9.65 3.83 -13.79
C LEU A 55 8.82 2.55 -13.59
N CYS A 56 8.82 1.67 -14.58
CA CYS A 56 8.07 0.41 -14.50
C CYS A 56 8.65 -0.53 -13.46
N SER A 57 9.99 -0.62 -13.35
CA SER A 57 10.64 -1.37 -12.28
C SER A 57 10.23 -0.86 -10.89
N ARG A 58 10.10 0.47 -10.73
CA ARG A 58 9.62 1.08 -9.49
C ARG A 58 8.14 0.76 -9.23
N MET A 59 7.30 0.75 -10.26
CA MET A 59 5.90 0.35 -10.15
C MET A 59 5.75 -1.11 -9.73
N ASP A 60 6.54 -2.02 -10.29
CA ASP A 60 6.57 -3.44 -9.90
C ASP A 60 6.96 -3.60 -8.44
N ALA A 61 7.95 -2.84 -7.96
CA ALA A 61 8.32 -2.82 -6.55
C ALA A 61 7.17 -2.30 -5.65
N TYR A 62 6.36 -1.35 -6.10
CA TYR A 62 5.17 -0.91 -5.35
C TYR A 62 4.08 -1.98 -5.33
N VAL A 63 3.84 -2.66 -6.46
CA VAL A 63 2.91 -3.78 -6.55
C VAL A 63 3.29 -4.87 -5.55
N GLU A 64 4.57 -5.26 -5.53
CA GLU A 64 5.08 -6.26 -4.59
C GLU A 64 4.89 -5.82 -3.13
N GLN A 65 5.22 -4.57 -2.80
CA GLN A 65 5.03 -4.03 -1.45
C GLN A 65 3.56 -4.05 -1.01
N VAL A 66 2.62 -3.70 -1.88
CA VAL A 66 1.18 -3.77 -1.56
C VAL A 66 0.76 -5.20 -1.30
N LEU A 67 1.16 -6.14 -2.17
CA LEU A 67 0.82 -7.57 -2.02
C LEU A 67 1.41 -8.16 -0.74
N HIS A 68 2.67 -7.83 -0.42
CA HIS A 68 3.32 -8.28 0.80
C HIS A 68 2.59 -7.77 2.06
N ARG A 69 2.25 -6.47 2.09
CA ARG A 69 1.49 -5.87 3.21
C ARG A 69 0.09 -6.47 3.34
N ALA A 70 -0.60 -6.69 2.22
CA ALA A 70 -1.92 -7.30 2.21
C ALA A 70 -1.89 -8.74 2.75
N LYS A 71 -0.89 -9.53 2.36
CA LYS A 71 -0.68 -10.89 2.87
C LYS A 71 -0.41 -10.88 4.38
N ALA A 72 0.43 -9.97 4.86
CA ALA A 72 0.71 -9.82 6.29
C ALA A 72 -0.55 -9.42 7.09
N MET A 73 -1.36 -8.50 6.58
CA MET A 73 -2.62 -8.10 7.23
C MET A 73 -3.64 -9.23 7.25
N LYS A 74 -3.76 -9.99 6.15
CA LYS A 74 -4.62 -11.17 6.09
C LYS A 74 -4.22 -12.19 7.17
N GLY A 75 -2.93 -12.52 7.28
CA GLY A 75 -2.44 -13.43 8.31
C GLY A 75 -2.71 -12.95 9.75
N LYS A 76 -2.61 -11.64 10.00
CA LYS A 76 -3.00 -11.06 11.30
C LYS A 76 -4.49 -11.20 11.60
N LEU A 77 -5.37 -11.01 10.61
CA LEU A 77 -6.81 -11.20 10.77
C LEU A 77 -7.17 -12.66 11.06
N GLU A 78 -6.55 -13.59 10.36
CA GLU A 78 -6.70 -15.04 10.62
C GLU A 78 -6.21 -15.41 12.02
N GLY A 79 -5.16 -14.73 12.52
CA GLY A 79 -4.72 -14.83 13.91
C GLY A 79 -5.78 -14.36 14.90
N LEU A 80 -6.31 -13.15 14.70
CA LEU A 80 -7.36 -12.61 15.56
C LEU A 80 -8.62 -13.47 15.59
N ASP A 81 -8.98 -14.10 14.46
CA ASP A 81 -10.12 -15.01 14.40
C ASP A 81 -9.91 -16.27 15.24
N ARG A 82 -8.71 -16.87 15.17
CA ARG A 82 -8.31 -18.00 16.03
C ARG A 82 -8.28 -17.63 17.51
N ASP A 83 -7.76 -16.44 17.84
CA ASP A 83 -7.70 -15.95 19.21
C ASP A 83 -9.11 -15.69 19.77
N ASN A 84 -10.01 -15.16 18.93
CA ASN A 84 -11.41 -14.97 19.31
C ASN A 84 -12.11 -16.32 19.52
N ALA A 85 -11.88 -17.30 18.63
CA ALA A 85 -12.41 -18.65 18.79
C ALA A 85 -11.93 -19.32 20.08
N THR A 86 -10.66 -19.11 20.46
CA THR A 86 -10.10 -19.60 21.72
C THR A 86 -10.70 -18.89 22.93
N SER A 87 -10.90 -17.57 22.83
CA SER A 87 -11.49 -16.75 23.91
C SER A 87 -12.90 -17.17 24.29
N ARG A 88 -13.66 -17.80 23.38
CA ARG A 88 -15.01 -18.33 23.65
C ARG A 88 -15.05 -19.44 24.71
N LYS A 89 -13.90 -20.04 25.05
CA LYS A 89 -13.77 -21.06 26.09
C LYS A 89 -13.58 -20.46 27.49
N ILE A 90 -13.36 -19.15 27.59
CA ILE A 90 -13.16 -18.44 28.85
C ILE A 90 -14.55 -18.13 29.46
N PRO A 91 -14.74 -18.25 30.79
CA PRO A 91 -15.95 -17.81 31.47
C PRO A 91 -16.35 -16.39 31.06
N ASP A 92 -17.65 -16.15 30.90
CA ASP A 92 -18.26 -14.87 30.48
C ASP A 92 -17.86 -14.33 29.09
N CYS A 93 -16.97 -15.02 28.36
CA CYS A 93 -16.53 -14.66 27.01
C CYS A 93 -17.09 -15.59 25.93
N GLY A 94 -18.10 -16.39 26.27
CA GLY A 94 -18.72 -17.37 25.37
C GLY A 94 -19.29 -16.76 24.08
N PRO A 95 -19.71 -17.62 23.12
CA PRO A 95 -20.33 -17.18 21.87
C PRO A 95 -21.49 -16.21 22.14
N GLY A 96 -21.49 -15.08 21.45
CA GLY A 96 -22.55 -14.07 21.59
C GLY A 96 -22.42 -13.15 22.81
N SER A 97 -21.40 -13.30 23.65
CA SER A 97 -21.03 -12.31 24.67
C SER A 97 -20.72 -10.95 24.04
N SER A 98 -20.80 -9.87 24.83
CA SER A 98 -20.42 -8.52 24.38
C SER A 98 -19.01 -8.50 23.78
N THR A 99 -18.09 -9.19 24.45
CA THR A 99 -16.69 -9.33 24.04
C THR A 99 -16.56 -10.09 22.72
N ASP A 100 -17.23 -11.24 22.56
CA ASP A 100 -17.19 -12.03 21.32
C ASP A 100 -17.82 -11.28 20.14
N ARG A 101 -18.95 -10.60 20.36
CA ARG A 101 -19.62 -9.78 19.34
C ARG A 101 -18.72 -8.63 18.87
N THR A 102 -18.11 -7.92 19.82
CA THR A 102 -17.21 -6.79 19.52
C THR A 102 -16.00 -7.26 18.70
N ARG A 103 -15.34 -8.35 19.14
CA ARG A 103 -14.20 -8.93 18.41
C ARG A 103 -14.59 -9.39 17.02
N THR A 104 -15.69 -10.13 16.90
CA THR A 104 -16.21 -10.60 15.61
C THR A 104 -16.50 -9.43 14.66
N PHE A 105 -17.15 -8.37 15.15
CA PHE A 105 -17.47 -7.19 14.35
C PHE A 105 -16.22 -6.45 13.87
N VAL A 106 -15.24 -6.26 14.75
CA VAL A 106 -13.96 -5.61 14.41
C VAL A 106 -13.19 -6.43 13.37
N ILE A 107 -13.07 -7.76 13.57
CA ILE A 107 -12.38 -8.66 12.63
C ILE A 107 -13.08 -8.63 11.26
N ALA A 108 -14.41 -8.74 11.23
CA ALA A 108 -15.19 -8.67 10.00
C ALA A 108 -15.04 -7.32 9.28
N GLY A 109 -15.10 -6.21 10.03
CA GLY A 109 -14.93 -4.86 9.49
C GLY A 109 -13.56 -4.63 8.86
N LEU A 110 -12.50 -5.04 9.56
CA LEU A 110 -11.13 -4.97 9.04
C LEU A 110 -10.93 -5.89 7.83
N GLY A 111 -11.50 -7.10 7.86
CA GLY A 111 -11.48 -8.03 6.73
C GLY A 111 -12.18 -7.48 5.50
N LYS A 112 -13.34 -6.82 5.67
CA LYS A 112 -14.03 -6.12 4.58
C LYS A 112 -13.17 -4.97 4.05
N LYS A 113 -12.61 -4.13 4.91
CA LYS A 113 -11.78 -3.00 4.48
C LYS A 113 -10.55 -3.44 3.69
N LEU A 114 -9.91 -4.55 4.09
CA LEU A 114 -8.81 -5.14 3.33
C LEU A 114 -9.25 -5.61 1.94
N LYS A 115 -10.41 -6.25 1.83
CA LYS A 115 -10.99 -6.66 0.53
C LYS A 115 -11.27 -5.46 -0.37
N ASP A 116 -11.89 -4.42 0.17
CA ASP A 116 -12.24 -3.21 -0.59
C ASP A 116 -10.97 -2.54 -1.16
N VAL A 117 -9.94 -2.34 -0.31
CA VAL A 117 -8.65 -1.77 -0.75
C VAL A 117 -7.96 -2.64 -1.80
N MET A 118 -8.02 -3.97 -1.64
CA MET A 118 -7.44 -4.88 -2.64
C MET A 118 -8.21 -4.90 -3.95
N TYR A 119 -9.54 -4.68 -3.93
CA TYR A 119 -10.35 -4.53 -5.12
C TYR A 119 -9.97 -3.26 -5.88
N ASP A 120 -9.87 -2.13 -5.17
CA ASP A 120 -9.43 -0.84 -5.75
C ASP A 120 -8.02 -0.94 -6.34
N PHE A 121 -7.11 -1.64 -5.65
CA PHE A 121 -5.76 -1.90 -6.12
C PHE A 121 -5.73 -2.68 -7.44
N GLN A 122 -6.53 -3.75 -7.57
CA GLN A 122 -6.64 -4.48 -8.83
C GLN A 122 -7.24 -3.61 -9.94
N GLY A 123 -8.25 -2.80 -9.61
CA GLY A 123 -8.83 -1.83 -10.54
C GLY A 123 -7.80 -0.82 -11.05
N LEU A 124 -6.94 -0.30 -10.18
CA LEU A 124 -5.83 0.58 -10.56
C LEU A 124 -4.84 -0.14 -11.48
N ARG A 125 -4.41 -1.36 -11.13
CA ARG A 125 -3.47 -2.13 -11.95
C ARG A 125 -4.00 -2.39 -13.37
N MET A 126 -5.28 -2.74 -13.50
CA MET A 126 -5.91 -2.96 -14.80
C MET A 126 -5.97 -1.68 -15.63
N ARG A 127 -6.31 -0.54 -15.00
CA ARG A 127 -6.33 0.77 -15.69
C ARG A 127 -4.95 1.18 -16.18
N MET A 128 -3.93 1.05 -15.34
CA MET A 128 -2.54 1.38 -15.72
C MET A 128 -2.07 0.53 -16.92
N ALA A 129 -2.38 -0.76 -16.94
CA ALA A 129 -2.03 -1.64 -18.06
C ALA A 129 -2.76 -1.23 -19.35
N ALA A 130 -4.05 -0.90 -19.26
CA ALA A 130 -4.83 -0.45 -20.40
C ALA A 130 -4.33 0.90 -20.96
N GLU A 131 -4.04 1.87 -20.09
CA GLU A 131 -3.49 3.18 -20.45
C GLU A 131 -2.11 3.05 -21.12
N TYR A 132 -1.26 2.15 -20.63
CA TYR A 132 0.04 1.88 -21.25
C TYR A 132 -0.11 1.24 -22.64
N LYS A 133 -0.99 0.22 -22.76
CA LYS A 133 -1.31 -0.42 -24.05
C LYS A 133 -1.81 0.60 -25.08
N GLN A 134 -2.69 1.51 -24.65
CA GLN A 134 -3.19 2.59 -25.51
C GLN A 134 -2.05 3.53 -25.95
N THR A 135 -1.15 3.90 -25.03
CA THR A 135 -0.01 4.77 -25.32
C THR A 135 0.92 4.14 -26.37
N VAL A 136 1.26 2.86 -26.21
CA VAL A 136 2.08 2.11 -27.18
C VAL A 136 1.39 2.04 -28.55
N ALA A 137 0.09 1.73 -28.57
CA ALA A 137 -0.68 1.66 -29.82
C ALA A 137 -0.74 3.01 -30.55
N GLN A 138 -0.96 4.10 -29.82
CA GLN A 138 -1.02 5.44 -30.39
C GLN A 138 0.34 5.87 -30.96
N ARG A 139 1.44 5.60 -30.23
CA ARG A 139 2.79 5.88 -30.72
C ARG A 139 3.12 5.11 -32.00
N TYR A 140 2.83 3.80 -32.02
CA TYR A 140 3.03 2.98 -33.22
C TYR A 140 2.28 3.55 -34.44
N TYR A 141 1.02 3.94 -34.26
CA TYR A 141 0.22 4.52 -35.33
C TYR A 141 0.79 5.86 -35.82
N THR A 142 1.25 6.73 -34.91
CA THR A 142 1.86 8.02 -35.29
C THR A 142 3.13 7.83 -36.11
N VAL A 143 3.92 6.79 -35.84
CA VAL A 143 5.17 6.51 -36.55
C VAL A 143 4.94 5.79 -37.88
N THR A 144 4.07 4.78 -37.88
CA THR A 144 3.90 3.87 -39.04
C THR A 144 2.72 4.22 -39.94
N GLY A 145 1.75 4.97 -39.43
CA GLY A 145 0.45 5.20 -40.07
C GLY A 145 -0.50 3.99 -40.02
N GLU A 146 -0.09 2.87 -39.40
CA GLU A 146 -0.86 1.63 -39.35
C GLU A 146 -1.34 1.30 -37.94
N LYS A 147 -2.48 0.62 -37.84
CA LYS A 147 -3.01 0.17 -36.55
C LYS A 147 -2.32 -1.14 -36.14
N PRO A 148 -1.68 -1.21 -34.97
CA PRO A 148 -0.98 -2.42 -34.54
C PRO A 148 -1.96 -3.53 -34.14
N LYS A 149 -1.57 -4.78 -34.36
CA LYS A 149 -2.27 -5.96 -33.82
C LYS A 149 -2.01 -6.07 -32.32
N ASP A 150 -2.98 -6.62 -31.58
CA ASP A 150 -2.90 -6.76 -30.12
C ASP A 150 -1.66 -7.56 -29.65
N GLU A 151 -1.34 -8.65 -30.34
CA GLU A 151 -0.15 -9.47 -30.07
C GLU A 151 1.16 -8.68 -30.24
N MET A 152 1.18 -7.75 -31.19
CA MET A 152 2.33 -6.90 -31.46
C MET A 152 2.52 -5.88 -30.33
N ILE A 153 1.43 -5.26 -29.86
CA ILE A 153 1.47 -4.34 -28.72
C ILE A 153 1.98 -5.08 -27.47
N GLU A 154 1.52 -6.30 -27.22
CA GLU A 154 1.96 -7.10 -26.08
C GLU A 154 3.46 -7.43 -26.15
N SER A 155 3.99 -7.68 -27.35
CA SER A 155 5.43 -7.87 -27.55
C SER A 155 6.25 -6.62 -27.25
N PHE A 156 5.76 -5.41 -27.61
CA PHE A 156 6.43 -4.15 -27.29
C PHE A 156 6.38 -3.81 -25.80
N ILE A 157 5.28 -4.13 -25.12
CA ILE A 157 5.15 -4.00 -23.67
C ILE A 157 6.15 -4.94 -22.97
N SER A 158 6.26 -6.18 -23.42
CA SER A 158 7.11 -7.20 -22.80
C SER A 158 8.60 -6.96 -23.03
N SER A 159 8.97 -6.49 -24.21
CA SER A 159 10.37 -6.21 -24.61
C SER A 159 10.87 -4.84 -24.15
N TRP A 160 9.98 -3.95 -23.69
CA TRP A 160 10.26 -2.53 -23.44
C TRP A 160 10.69 -1.75 -24.69
N GLU A 161 10.52 -2.31 -25.89
CA GLU A 161 10.92 -1.69 -27.16
C GLU A 161 9.92 -0.65 -27.67
N SER A 162 8.91 -0.28 -26.88
CA SER A 162 7.94 0.76 -27.25
C SER A 162 8.55 2.16 -27.47
N GLU A 163 9.82 2.33 -27.11
CA GLU A 163 10.60 3.55 -27.29
C GLU A 163 11.56 3.47 -28.49
N SER A 164 11.73 2.29 -29.11
CA SER A 164 12.63 2.07 -30.25
C SER A 164 12.07 2.56 -31.59
N PHE A 165 10.91 3.21 -31.60
CA PHE A 165 10.25 3.75 -32.79
C PHE A 165 10.67 5.19 -33.15
N LEU A 166 11.70 5.71 -32.48
CA LEU A 166 12.36 6.99 -32.82
C LEU A 166 13.64 6.72 -33.63
#